data_AF-A0A246GM14-F1
#
_entry.id   AF-A0A246GM14-F1
#
_cell.length_a   1.000
_cell.length_b   1.000
_cell.length_c   1.000
_cell.angle_alpha   90.00
_cell.angle_beta   90.00
_cell.angle_gamma   90.00
#
_symmetry.space_group_name_H-M   'P 1'
#
loop_
_entity.id
_entity.type
_entity.pdbx_description
1 polymer ?
#
loop_
_entity_poly.entity_id
_entity_poly.type
_entity_poly.pdbx_seq_one_letter_code
_entity_poly.pdbx_strand_id
1 'polypeptide(L)'
;MKKIMGLSLLFITNVIIGQTIKYEKEKIKEMETVLFEETFVSVNNKKTSTIILKDGRSIIGYFEDINRKKGQIKEVEVKDSVTGKVETFDASKISELYLSPSGTEKFRKAMKNFTNIRSLSRKDHKKVIDKETVFYKNQLVSLKNKKEQKEYLMQLINPTFNSSIEVYGDPNASETQAVAIGGMRMGGGVIKSYYIKKGEKMIWLHKDEFKETYNDLFGDNAEFMKSYPLDSVKWDYLSFLIYEYTRMNKETK
;
A
#
# COMPACT_ATOMS: atom_id res chain seq x y z
N MET A 1 11.15 -62.49 25.77
CA MET A 1 9.87 -61.76 25.93
C MET A 1 10.13 -60.27 25.77
N LYS A 2 9.42 -59.64 24.84
CA LYS A 2 9.56 -58.25 24.41
C LYS A 2 9.11 -57.28 25.50
N LYS A 3 9.85 -56.20 25.73
CA LYS A 3 9.28 -54.92 26.20
C LYS A 3 9.88 -53.80 25.36
N ILE A 4 9.11 -53.40 24.36
CA ILE A 4 9.29 -52.17 23.59
C ILE A 4 8.86 -51.04 24.53
N MET A 5 9.79 -50.20 24.96
CA MET A 5 9.48 -49.01 25.75
C MET A 5 9.19 -47.88 24.76
N GLY A 6 7.92 -47.52 24.67
CA GLY A 6 7.39 -46.54 23.72
C GLY A 6 7.88 -45.12 24.03
N LEU A 7 8.37 -44.49 22.97
CA LEU A 7 8.68 -43.07 22.85
C LEU A 7 7.38 -42.25 22.98
N SER A 8 7.25 -41.41 24.00
CA SER A 8 6.22 -40.37 24.05
C SER A 8 6.86 -39.03 23.70
N LEU A 9 6.80 -38.67 22.43
CA LEU A 9 7.12 -37.34 21.95
C LEU A 9 5.87 -36.48 22.17
N LEU A 10 5.85 -35.70 23.25
CA LEU A 10 4.83 -34.68 23.47
C LEU A 10 5.06 -33.54 22.47
N PHE A 11 4.36 -33.58 21.34
CA PHE A 11 4.14 -32.39 20.52
C PHE A 11 3.26 -31.43 21.33
N ILE A 12 3.86 -30.39 21.92
CA ILE A 12 3.12 -29.23 22.41
C ILE A 12 2.67 -28.46 21.17
N THR A 13 1.51 -28.82 20.63
CA THR A 13 0.79 -27.94 19.71
C THR A 13 0.23 -26.79 20.55
N ASN A 14 0.95 -25.66 20.56
CA ASN A 14 0.35 -24.40 21.01
C ASN A 14 -0.69 -23.98 19.97
N VAL A 15 -1.88 -24.56 20.07
CA VAL A 15 -3.07 -24.00 19.45
C VAL A 15 -3.38 -22.73 20.23
N ILE A 16 -2.97 -21.57 19.70
CA ILE A 16 -3.44 -20.28 20.19
C ILE A 16 -4.91 -20.18 19.79
N ILE A 17 -5.80 -20.73 20.62
CA ILE A 17 -7.24 -20.54 20.53
C ILE A 17 -7.52 -19.06 20.85
N GLY A 18 -8.28 -18.41 19.96
CA GLY A 18 -8.42 -16.96 19.81
C GLY A 18 -8.56 -16.16 21.11
N GLN A 19 -7.54 -15.33 21.37
CA GLN A 19 -7.63 -14.26 22.36
C GLN A 19 -8.11 -12.99 21.65
N THR A 20 -9.36 -12.59 21.93
CA THR A 20 -9.86 -11.27 21.54
C THR A 20 -9.39 -10.22 22.55
N ILE A 21 -8.55 -9.30 22.12
CA ILE A 21 -8.09 -8.13 22.87
C ILE A 21 -9.08 -6.98 22.64
N LYS A 22 -9.55 -6.39 23.73
CA LYS A 22 -10.34 -5.14 23.68
C LYS A 22 -9.38 -3.97 23.84
N TYR A 23 -9.21 -3.18 22.78
CA TYR A 23 -8.39 -1.97 22.81
C TYR A 23 -9.17 -0.78 23.40
N GLU A 24 -8.44 0.10 24.08
CA GLU A 24 -8.98 1.39 24.54
C GLU A 24 -9.36 2.28 23.35
N LYS A 25 -10.26 3.25 23.58
CA LYS A 25 -10.81 4.10 22.51
C LYS A 25 -9.73 4.91 21.79
N GLU A 26 -8.74 5.37 22.52
CA GLU A 26 -7.59 6.13 22.03
C GLU A 26 -6.76 5.26 21.08
N LYS A 27 -6.51 4.00 21.46
CA LYS A 27 -5.79 3.05 20.62
C LYS A 27 -6.58 2.67 19.37
N ILE A 28 -7.90 2.51 19.48
CA ILE A 28 -8.77 2.29 18.32
C ILE A 28 -8.67 3.46 17.34
N LYS A 29 -8.73 4.71 17.80
CA LYS A 29 -8.57 5.90 16.93
C LYS A 29 -7.22 5.92 16.22
N GLU A 30 -6.16 5.54 16.92
CA GLU A 30 -4.83 5.41 16.33
C GLU A 30 -4.83 4.34 15.22
N MET A 31 -5.39 3.16 15.50
CA MET A 31 -5.50 2.06 14.55
C MET A 31 -6.37 2.39 13.34
N GLU A 32 -7.40 3.24 13.51
CA GLU A 32 -8.24 3.75 12.43
C GLU A 32 -7.58 4.83 11.58
N THR A 33 -6.45 5.38 12.02
CA THR A 33 -5.72 6.39 11.25
C THR A 33 -5.10 5.75 10.02
N VAL A 34 -5.48 6.24 8.84
CA VAL A 34 -4.94 5.73 7.57
C VAL A 34 -3.53 6.30 7.38
N LEU A 35 -2.53 5.41 7.40
CA LEU A 35 -1.12 5.78 7.23
C LEU A 35 -0.63 5.66 5.79
N PHE A 36 -1.39 5.00 4.92
CA PHE A 36 -1.07 4.94 3.50
C PHE A 36 -1.29 6.29 2.83
N GLU A 37 -0.41 6.60 1.89
CA GLU A 37 -0.59 7.71 0.98
C GLU A 37 -1.72 7.42 -0.01
N GLU A 38 -2.40 8.46 -0.45
CA GLU A 38 -3.36 8.32 -1.52
C GLU A 38 -2.70 8.03 -2.87
N THR A 39 -3.39 7.26 -3.71
CA THR A 39 -2.97 7.06 -5.10
C THR A 39 -3.26 8.31 -5.93
N PHE A 40 -2.35 8.70 -6.81
CA PHE A 40 -2.52 9.84 -7.72
C PHE A 40 -2.44 9.35 -9.16
N VAL A 41 -3.30 9.89 -10.02
CA VAL A 41 -3.40 9.48 -11.43
C VAL A 41 -3.08 10.63 -12.38
N SER A 42 -3.33 11.86 -11.94
CA SER A 42 -3.03 13.10 -12.62
C SER A 42 -1.74 13.70 -12.08
N VAL A 43 -0.88 14.09 -13.02
CA VAL A 43 0.49 14.55 -12.74
C VAL A 43 0.72 15.93 -13.34
N ASN A 44 1.72 16.64 -12.83
CA ASN A 44 2.06 18.01 -13.19
C ASN A 44 3.28 18.07 -14.14
N ASN A 45 3.05 18.41 -15.41
CA ASN A 45 4.10 18.46 -16.44
C ASN A 45 5.04 19.66 -16.30
N LYS A 46 4.70 20.65 -15.47
CA LYS A 46 5.53 21.85 -15.25
C LYS A 46 6.59 21.66 -14.18
N LYS A 47 6.59 20.53 -13.48
CA LYS A 47 7.61 20.18 -12.50
C LYS A 47 8.47 19.04 -13.05
N THR A 48 9.75 19.07 -12.71
CA THR A 48 10.65 17.99 -13.08
C THR A 48 10.19 16.68 -12.42
N SER A 49 10.41 15.61 -13.17
CA SER A 49 10.19 14.22 -12.81
C SER A 49 11.52 13.49 -12.96
N THR A 50 11.67 12.39 -12.22
CA THR A 50 12.87 11.55 -12.30
C THR A 50 12.48 10.17 -12.78
N ILE A 51 13.17 9.69 -13.81
CA ILE A 51 13.05 8.33 -14.33
C ILE A 51 14.36 7.61 -14.05
N ILE A 52 14.29 6.45 -13.40
CA ILE A 52 15.43 5.56 -13.24
C ILE A 52 15.17 4.32 -14.08
N LEU A 53 16.02 4.09 -15.07
CA LEU A 53 15.94 2.94 -15.96
C LEU A 53 16.61 1.72 -15.33
N LYS A 54 16.22 0.53 -15.80
CA LYS A 54 16.81 -0.74 -15.35
C LYS A 54 18.29 -0.90 -15.70
N ASP A 55 18.76 -0.16 -16.72
CA ASP A 55 20.18 -0.08 -17.07
C ASP A 55 20.98 0.86 -16.14
N GLY A 56 20.33 1.47 -15.15
CA GLY A 56 20.94 2.37 -14.17
C GLY A 56 20.95 3.84 -14.57
N ARG A 57 20.54 4.20 -15.79
CA ARG A 57 20.48 5.62 -16.21
C ARG A 57 19.38 6.36 -15.44
N SER A 58 19.70 7.59 -15.04
CA SER A 58 18.74 8.53 -14.45
C SER A 58 18.48 9.67 -15.43
N ILE A 59 17.19 9.92 -15.71
CA ILE A 59 16.73 11.02 -16.54
C ILE A 59 15.94 11.97 -15.65
N ILE A 60 16.31 13.25 -15.67
CA ILE A 60 15.60 14.32 -14.97
C ILE A 60 15.03 15.26 -16.02
N GLY A 61 13.71 15.40 -16.05
CA GLY A 61 13.05 16.15 -17.11
C GLY A 61 11.59 16.45 -16.82
N TYR A 62 10.96 17.15 -17.75
CA TYR A 62 9.52 17.44 -17.70
C TYR A 62 8.81 16.37 -18.51
N PHE A 63 7.79 15.71 -17.94
CA PHE A 63 7.02 14.76 -18.75
C PHE A 63 6.20 15.54 -19.78
N GLU A 64 6.16 15.05 -21.01
CA GLU A 64 5.31 15.59 -22.06
C GLU A 64 3.99 14.81 -22.11
N ASP A 65 4.07 13.47 -22.09
CA ASP A 65 2.91 12.59 -22.06
C ASP A 65 3.15 11.33 -21.21
N ILE A 66 2.05 10.77 -20.69
CA ILE A 66 2.05 9.47 -20.01
C ILE A 66 0.88 8.64 -20.55
N ASN A 67 1.22 7.73 -21.46
CA ASN A 67 0.27 6.81 -22.06
C ASN A 67 -0.17 5.75 -21.04
N ARG A 68 -1.47 5.67 -20.78
CA ARG A 68 -2.07 4.72 -19.86
C ARG A 68 -3.07 3.81 -20.56
N LYS A 69 -2.99 2.51 -20.27
CA LYS A 69 -3.99 1.51 -20.70
C LYS A 69 -4.62 0.86 -19.49
N LYS A 70 -5.93 1.06 -19.30
CA LYS A 70 -6.71 0.53 -18.16
C LYS A 70 -6.10 0.90 -16.79
N GLY A 71 -5.72 2.17 -16.65
CA GLY A 71 -5.11 2.71 -15.42
C GLY A 71 -3.62 2.41 -15.23
N GLN A 72 -3.02 1.56 -16.07
CA GLN A 72 -1.60 1.20 -16.00
C GLN A 72 -0.76 2.06 -16.93
N ILE A 73 0.36 2.60 -16.45
CA ILE A 73 1.33 3.33 -17.26
C ILE A 73 2.00 2.36 -18.24
N LYS A 74 2.04 2.73 -19.52
CA LYS A 74 2.67 1.96 -20.59
C LYS A 74 3.92 2.62 -21.12
N GLU A 75 3.86 3.92 -21.33
CA GLU A 75 4.98 4.72 -21.81
C GLU A 75 5.00 6.03 -21.05
N VAL A 76 6.20 6.58 -20.88
CA VAL A 76 6.43 7.92 -20.34
C VAL A 76 7.29 8.66 -21.35
N GLU A 77 6.78 9.77 -21.87
CA GLU A 77 7.54 10.69 -22.70
C GLU A 77 8.08 11.82 -21.82
N VAL A 78 9.38 12.05 -21.89
CA VAL A 78 10.08 13.03 -21.06
C VAL A 78 10.97 13.92 -21.92
N LYS A 79 10.87 15.21 -21.67
CA LYS A 79 11.81 16.21 -22.15
C LYS A 79 12.90 16.41 -21.11
N ASP A 80 14.11 15.97 -21.43
CA ASP A 80 15.28 16.10 -20.58
C ASP A 80 15.54 17.57 -20.21
N SER A 81 15.76 17.84 -18.93
CA SER A 81 15.87 19.22 -18.40
C SER A 81 17.17 19.92 -18.78
N VAL A 82 18.20 19.18 -19.20
CA VAL A 82 19.53 19.72 -19.52
C VAL A 82 19.69 19.88 -21.04
N THR A 83 19.35 18.84 -21.79
CA THR A 83 19.53 18.78 -23.24
C THR A 83 18.31 19.27 -24.02
N GLY A 84 17.13 19.30 -23.40
CA GLY A 84 15.87 19.61 -24.06
C GLY A 84 15.38 18.54 -25.04
N LYS A 85 16.10 17.41 -25.15
CA LYS A 85 15.73 16.27 -25.99
C LYS A 85 14.52 15.56 -25.42
N VAL A 86 13.60 15.18 -26.29
CA VAL A 86 12.41 14.40 -25.93
C VAL A 86 12.69 12.93 -26.19
N GLU A 87 12.42 12.08 -25.21
CA GLU A 87 12.58 10.63 -25.28
C GLU A 87 11.37 9.93 -24.67
N THR A 88 10.98 8.81 -25.29
CA THR A 88 9.87 7.97 -24.82
C THR A 88 10.41 6.65 -24.27
N PHE A 89 9.99 6.32 -23.06
CA PHE A 89 10.42 5.10 -22.36
C PHE A 89 9.23 4.18 -22.10
N ASP A 90 9.34 2.92 -22.55
CA ASP A 90 8.43 1.85 -22.18
C ASP A 90 8.51 1.60 -20.66
N ALA A 91 7.36 1.37 -20.03
CA ALA A 91 7.27 1.07 -18.60
C ALA A 91 8.12 -0.16 -18.19
N SER A 92 8.33 -1.13 -19.09
CA SER A 92 9.18 -2.30 -18.85
C SER A 92 10.67 -1.97 -18.74
N LYS A 93 11.12 -0.84 -19.30
CA LYS A 93 12.51 -0.37 -19.22
C LYS A 93 12.77 0.49 -17.98
N ILE A 94 11.70 1.01 -17.37
CA ILE A 94 11.75 1.85 -16.18
C ILE A 94 11.81 0.96 -14.94
N SER A 95 12.75 1.23 -14.04
CA SER A 95 12.82 0.61 -12.71
C SER A 95 12.00 1.41 -11.71
N GLU A 96 12.23 2.74 -11.68
CA GLU A 96 11.57 3.66 -10.76
C GLU A 96 11.15 4.93 -11.49
N LEU A 97 10.04 5.50 -11.05
CA LEU A 97 9.48 6.71 -11.63
C LEU A 97 8.93 7.62 -10.53
N TYR A 98 9.35 8.87 -10.57
CA TYR A 98 9.01 9.90 -9.59
C TYR A 98 8.28 11.02 -10.31
N LEU A 99 6.97 11.14 -10.05
CA LEU A 99 6.11 12.13 -10.72
C LEU A 99 5.57 13.15 -9.72
N SER A 100 5.51 14.41 -10.12
CA SER A 100 4.80 15.41 -9.32
C SER A 100 3.28 15.26 -9.54
N PRO A 101 2.45 15.11 -8.49
CA PRO A 101 1.00 15.08 -8.65
C PRO A 101 0.45 16.48 -9.03
N SER A 102 -0.66 16.52 -9.76
CA SER A 102 -1.27 17.78 -10.17
C SER A 102 -1.93 18.53 -9.01
N GLY A 103 -1.88 19.86 -9.04
CA GLY A 103 -2.47 20.70 -7.99
C GLY A 103 -3.99 20.53 -7.86
N THR A 104 -4.68 20.31 -8.99
CA THR A 104 -6.12 20.02 -9.02
C THR A 104 -6.44 18.68 -8.38
N GLU A 105 -5.64 17.64 -8.60
CA GLU A 105 -5.86 16.35 -7.94
C GLU A 105 -5.58 16.42 -6.44
N LYS A 106 -4.50 17.09 -6.02
CA LYS A 106 -4.24 17.36 -4.60
C LYS A 106 -5.42 18.06 -3.93
N PHE A 107 -5.95 19.12 -4.55
CA PHE A 107 -7.10 19.85 -4.03
C PHE A 107 -8.35 18.98 -3.95
N ARG A 108 -8.68 18.24 -5.02
CA ARG A 108 -9.83 17.33 -5.06
C ARG A 108 -9.77 16.29 -3.92
N LYS A 109 -8.59 15.72 -3.68
CA LYS A 109 -8.37 14.74 -2.61
C LYS A 109 -8.44 15.38 -1.22
N ALA A 110 -7.85 16.55 -1.05
CA ALA A 110 -7.96 17.32 0.19
C ALA A 110 -9.42 17.66 0.53
N MET A 111 -10.22 18.07 -0.45
CA MET A 111 -11.66 18.33 -0.30
C MET A 111 -12.46 17.06 0.01
N LYS A 112 -12.16 15.94 -0.67
CA LYS A 112 -12.77 14.63 -0.36
C LYS A 112 -12.55 14.25 1.11
N ASN A 113 -11.33 14.43 1.60
CA ASN A 113 -11.00 14.17 3.00
C ASN A 113 -11.80 15.10 3.91
N PHE A 114 -11.87 16.40 3.60
CA PHE A 114 -12.63 17.36 4.41
C PHE A 114 -14.11 16.97 4.59
N THR A 115 -14.74 16.41 3.56
CA THR A 115 -16.14 15.93 3.64
C THR A 115 -16.31 14.59 4.37
N ASN A 116 -15.23 13.88 4.66
CA ASN A 116 -15.24 12.60 5.37
C ASN A 116 -14.97 12.80 6.86
N ILE A 117 -16.01 12.59 7.69
CA ILE A 117 -15.97 12.75 9.16
C ILE A 117 -14.87 11.89 9.84
N ARG A 118 -14.41 10.80 9.20
CA ARG A 118 -13.27 10.00 9.71
C ARG A 118 -11.90 10.66 9.53
N SER A 119 -11.73 11.67 8.67
CA SER A 119 -10.41 12.25 8.36
C SER A 119 -10.09 13.56 9.09
N LEU A 120 -10.88 13.93 10.11
CA LEU A 120 -10.78 15.19 10.87
C LEU A 120 -9.42 15.47 11.56
N SER A 121 -8.39 14.65 11.35
CA SER A 121 -7.02 14.96 11.76
C SER A 121 -6.37 15.92 10.75
N ARG A 122 -6.06 17.14 11.21
CA ARG A 122 -5.30 18.17 10.47
C ARG A 122 -4.00 17.65 9.83
N LYS A 123 -3.41 16.58 10.37
CA LYS A 123 -2.15 15.98 9.87
C LYS A 123 -2.32 15.29 8.51
N ASP A 124 -3.47 14.69 8.22
CA ASP A 124 -3.66 13.91 6.99
C ASP A 124 -3.95 14.81 5.78
N HIS A 125 -4.64 15.95 6.00
CA HIS A 125 -4.81 16.98 4.97
C HIS A 125 -3.47 17.57 4.53
N LYS A 126 -2.58 17.86 5.49
CA LYS A 126 -1.25 18.42 5.21
C LYS A 126 -0.42 17.46 4.35
N LYS A 127 -0.46 16.16 4.63
CA LYS A 127 0.25 15.13 3.82
C LYS A 127 -0.20 15.13 2.35
N VAL A 128 -1.50 15.27 2.07
CA VAL A 128 -2.01 15.27 0.68
C VAL A 128 -1.64 16.55 -0.06
N ILE A 129 -1.75 17.70 0.61
CA ILE A 129 -1.43 19.02 0.02
C ILE A 129 0.07 19.15 -0.24
N ASP A 130 0.89 18.73 0.72
CA ASP A 130 2.35 18.85 0.68
C ASP A 130 3.01 17.73 -0.13
N LYS A 131 2.26 16.77 -0.68
CA LYS A 131 2.82 15.64 -1.45
C LYS A 131 3.54 16.13 -2.71
N GLU A 132 4.87 16.20 -2.69
CA GLU A 132 5.63 16.74 -3.83
C GLU A 132 5.87 15.72 -4.94
N THR A 133 5.98 14.45 -4.57
CA THR A 133 6.35 13.37 -5.49
C THR A 133 5.57 12.11 -5.19
N VAL A 134 5.09 11.48 -6.24
CA VAL A 134 4.48 10.16 -6.28
C VAL A 134 5.52 9.18 -6.78
N PHE A 135 5.73 8.11 -6.02
CA PHE A 135 6.74 7.12 -6.31
C PHE A 135 6.12 5.87 -6.92
N TYR A 136 6.60 5.50 -8.11
CA TYR A 136 6.27 4.25 -8.78
C TYR A 136 7.50 3.36 -8.84
N LYS A 137 7.29 2.06 -8.62
CA LYS A 137 8.32 1.03 -8.77
C LYS A 137 7.82 -0.03 -9.73
N ASN A 138 8.70 -0.50 -10.60
CA ASN A 138 8.38 -1.61 -11.50
C ASN A 138 8.28 -2.91 -10.69
N GLN A 139 7.16 -3.59 -10.81
CA GLN A 139 6.91 -4.88 -10.17
C GLN A 139 6.39 -5.89 -11.19
N LEU A 140 6.90 -7.11 -11.08
CA LEU A 140 6.36 -8.27 -11.78
C LEU A 140 5.14 -8.77 -11.02
N VAL A 141 3.94 -8.52 -11.55
CA VAL A 141 2.68 -8.84 -10.88
C VAL A 141 1.64 -9.35 -11.85
N SER A 142 0.81 -10.27 -11.37
CA SER A 142 -0.43 -10.65 -12.05
C SER A 142 -1.54 -9.71 -11.59
N LEU A 143 -2.10 -8.94 -12.52
CA LEU A 143 -3.30 -8.14 -12.20
C LEU A 143 -4.48 -9.05 -11.88
N LYS A 144 -5.45 -8.54 -11.11
CA LYS A 144 -6.69 -9.25 -10.77
C LYS A 144 -7.30 -9.96 -11.99
N ASN A 145 -7.66 -11.23 -11.83
CA ASN A 145 -8.25 -12.10 -12.86
C ASN A 145 -7.34 -12.36 -14.09
N LYS A 146 -6.03 -12.12 -13.97
CA LYS A 146 -5.03 -12.50 -14.97
C LYS A 146 -4.07 -13.52 -14.38
N LYS A 147 -3.80 -14.60 -15.11
CA LYS A 147 -2.81 -15.62 -14.71
C LYS A 147 -1.39 -15.18 -15.06
N GLU A 148 -1.24 -14.42 -16.14
CA GLU A 148 0.04 -13.96 -16.65
C GLU A 148 0.60 -12.84 -15.77
N GLN A 149 1.82 -13.04 -15.26
CA GLN A 149 2.60 -11.99 -14.62
C GLN A 149 3.17 -11.06 -15.69
N LYS A 150 3.06 -9.75 -15.46
CA LYS A 150 3.72 -8.74 -16.29
C LYS A 150 4.32 -7.66 -15.42
N GLU A 151 5.25 -6.94 -16.00
CA GLU A 151 5.85 -5.78 -15.37
C GLU A 151 4.91 -4.58 -15.47
N TYR A 152 4.67 -3.95 -14.31
CA TYR A 152 3.87 -2.75 -14.18
C TYR A 152 4.57 -1.75 -13.27
N LEU A 153 4.48 -0.47 -13.63
CA LEU A 153 4.84 0.62 -12.73
C LEU A 153 3.70 0.81 -11.72
N MET A 154 3.95 0.38 -10.49
CA MET A 154 2.97 0.38 -9.40
C MET A 154 3.30 1.51 -8.42
N GLN A 155 2.31 2.31 -8.06
CA GLN A 155 2.50 3.40 -7.10
C GLN A 155 2.69 2.84 -5.69
N LEU A 156 3.85 3.08 -5.08
CA LEU A 156 4.12 2.72 -3.70
C LEU A 156 3.42 3.72 -2.77
N ILE A 157 2.58 3.23 -1.86
CA ILE A 157 1.74 4.07 -0.98
C ILE A 157 2.18 4.06 0.48
N ASN A 158 3.20 3.29 0.85
CA ASN A 158 3.82 3.33 2.19
C ASN A 158 5.34 3.64 2.16
N PRO A 159 5.82 4.61 1.36
CA PRO A 159 7.25 4.81 1.13
C PRO A 159 8.07 5.07 2.40
N THR A 160 7.46 5.57 3.48
CA THR A 160 8.14 5.86 4.75
C THR A 160 8.28 4.65 5.68
N PHE A 161 7.54 3.57 5.44
CA PHE A 161 7.55 2.35 6.27
C PHE A 161 7.40 1.08 5.42
N ASN A 162 8.16 0.99 4.33
CA ASN A 162 8.08 -0.11 3.35
C ASN A 162 9.15 -1.21 3.53
N SER A 163 10.02 -1.12 4.54
CA SER A 163 11.20 -1.99 4.67
C SER A 163 10.88 -3.46 4.92
N SER A 164 9.72 -3.76 5.49
CA SER A 164 9.25 -5.14 5.72
C SER A 164 8.18 -5.57 4.71
N ILE A 165 7.25 -4.66 4.41
CA ILE A 165 6.15 -4.89 3.50
C ILE A 165 6.00 -3.66 2.61
N GLU A 166 6.10 -3.83 1.29
CA GLU A 166 5.77 -2.79 0.31
C GLU A 166 4.29 -2.89 -0.05
N VAL A 167 3.58 -1.76 -0.02
CA VAL A 167 2.16 -1.69 -0.36
C VAL A 167 1.99 -0.79 -1.57
N TYR A 168 1.28 -1.31 -2.57
CA TYR A 168 1.04 -0.65 -3.83
C TYR A 168 -0.45 -0.41 -4.05
N GLY A 169 -0.77 0.77 -4.57
CA GLY A 169 -2.14 1.13 -4.92
C GLY A 169 -2.69 0.27 -6.06
N ASP A 170 -3.90 -0.25 -5.90
CA ASP A 170 -4.64 -0.86 -7.01
C ASP A 170 -5.39 0.23 -7.79
N PRO A 171 -5.05 0.50 -9.07
CA PRO A 171 -5.68 1.57 -9.83
C PRO A 171 -7.15 1.33 -10.13
N ASN A 172 -7.66 0.10 -9.92
CA ASN A 172 -9.07 -0.24 -10.06
C ASN A 172 -9.73 -0.52 -8.70
N ALA A 173 -9.08 -0.15 -7.59
CA ALA A 173 -9.63 -0.40 -6.27
C ALA A 173 -10.98 0.32 -6.11
N SER A 174 -11.98 -0.43 -5.68
CA SER A 174 -13.27 0.13 -5.29
C SER A 174 -13.24 0.58 -3.84
N GLU A 175 -14.05 1.58 -3.51
CA GLU A 175 -14.29 2.02 -2.13
C GLU A 175 -15.56 1.36 -1.56
N THR A 176 -15.64 1.15 -0.25
CA THR A 176 -16.89 0.72 0.40
C THR A 176 -17.95 1.82 0.27
N GLN A 177 -19.18 1.48 -0.12
CA GLN A 177 -20.25 2.47 -0.06
C GLN A 177 -20.51 2.83 1.41
N ALA A 178 -20.56 4.13 1.71
CA ALA A 178 -20.87 4.61 3.04
C ALA A 178 -22.30 4.18 3.40
N VAL A 179 -22.47 3.41 4.47
CA VAL A 179 -23.80 3.10 5.01
C VAL A 179 -24.26 4.32 5.81
N ALA A 180 -25.33 4.96 5.37
CA ALA A 180 -25.96 6.03 6.13
C ALA A 180 -26.72 5.44 7.32
N ILE A 181 -26.28 5.71 8.54
CA ILE A 181 -27.05 5.40 9.75
C ILE A 181 -27.49 6.74 10.35
N GLY A 182 -28.80 6.98 10.42
CA GLY A 182 -29.38 8.14 11.12
C GLY A 182 -29.35 9.48 10.39
N GLY A 183 -29.40 9.51 9.05
CA GLY A 183 -29.47 10.76 8.27
C GLY A 183 -28.14 11.51 8.11
N MET A 184 -27.10 11.12 8.84
CA MET A 184 -25.74 11.61 8.65
C MET A 184 -25.00 10.70 7.65
N ARG A 185 -24.58 11.23 6.50
CA ARG A 185 -23.70 10.52 5.56
C ARG A 185 -22.31 10.39 6.19
N MET A 186 -22.05 9.26 6.84
CA MET A 186 -20.77 8.96 7.47
C MET A 186 -19.74 8.50 6.43
N GLY A 187 -19.25 9.44 5.62
CA GLY A 187 -17.92 9.46 4.97
C GLY A 187 -17.54 8.37 3.95
N GLY A 188 -16.84 8.79 2.88
CA GLY A 188 -16.33 8.00 1.77
C GLY A 188 -15.58 6.71 2.14
N GLY A 189 -15.64 5.75 1.23
CA GLY A 189 -15.33 4.36 1.53
C GLY A 189 -13.87 4.05 1.81
N VAL A 190 -13.67 2.97 2.55
CA VAL A 190 -12.37 2.32 2.71
C VAL A 190 -12.03 1.64 1.39
N ILE A 191 -10.80 1.84 0.91
CA ILE A 191 -10.25 1.17 -0.27
C ILE A 191 -10.27 -0.35 -0.01
N LYS A 192 -10.83 -1.12 -0.95
CA LYS A 192 -11.09 -2.54 -0.77
C LYS A 192 -9.93 -3.45 -1.18
N SER A 193 -8.93 -2.93 -1.89
CA SER A 193 -7.83 -3.75 -2.39
C SER A 193 -6.51 -3.00 -2.51
N TYR A 194 -5.44 -3.75 -2.30
CA TYR A 194 -4.05 -3.31 -2.48
C TYR A 194 -3.24 -4.43 -3.11
N TYR A 195 -2.11 -4.11 -3.74
CA TYR A 195 -1.08 -5.11 -4.02
C TYR A 195 -0.03 -5.05 -2.92
N ILE A 196 0.24 -6.17 -2.28
CA ILE A 196 1.17 -6.27 -1.14
C ILE A 196 2.34 -7.14 -1.54
N LYS A 197 3.55 -6.64 -1.32
CA LYS A 197 4.78 -7.39 -1.48
C LYS A 197 5.48 -7.56 -0.13
N LYS A 198 5.76 -8.81 0.23
CA LYS A 198 6.52 -9.20 1.42
C LYS A 198 7.60 -10.17 0.99
N GLY A 199 8.87 -9.78 1.12
CA GLY A 199 9.98 -10.48 0.47
C GLY A 199 9.77 -10.52 -1.05
N GLU A 200 9.91 -11.71 -1.65
CA GLU A 200 9.70 -11.93 -3.09
C GLU A 200 8.23 -12.20 -3.46
N LYS A 201 7.34 -12.43 -2.47
CA LYS A 201 5.93 -12.76 -2.73
C LYS A 201 5.13 -11.48 -2.93
N MET A 202 4.46 -11.36 -4.08
CA MET A 202 3.49 -10.29 -4.35
C MET A 202 2.07 -10.87 -4.46
N ILE A 203 1.13 -10.31 -3.72
CA ILE A 203 -0.28 -10.71 -3.72
C ILE A 203 -1.18 -9.50 -4.00
N TRP A 204 -2.29 -9.73 -4.69
CA TRP A 204 -3.41 -8.80 -4.66
C TRP A 204 -4.27 -9.16 -3.46
N LEU A 205 -4.39 -8.24 -2.49
CA LEU A 205 -5.16 -8.45 -1.28
C LEU A 205 -6.49 -7.72 -1.36
N HIS A 206 -7.60 -8.46 -1.36
CA HIS A 206 -8.92 -7.90 -1.15
C HIS A 206 -9.32 -7.90 0.33
N LYS A 207 -10.16 -6.96 0.74
CA LYS A 207 -10.68 -6.86 2.11
C LYS A 207 -11.32 -8.15 2.64
N ASP A 208 -11.92 -8.94 1.76
CA ASP A 208 -12.61 -10.18 2.11
C ASP A 208 -11.62 -11.33 2.36
N GLU A 209 -10.41 -11.24 1.80
CA GLU A 209 -9.30 -12.20 1.95
C GLU A 209 -8.34 -11.80 3.09
N PHE A 210 -8.59 -10.68 3.77
CA PHE A 210 -7.72 -10.18 4.83
C PHE A 210 -7.50 -11.17 5.96
N LYS A 211 -8.55 -11.89 6.37
CA LYS A 211 -8.44 -12.88 7.45
C LYS A 211 -7.59 -14.08 7.05
N GLU A 212 -7.77 -14.56 5.83
CA GLU A 212 -7.05 -15.72 5.29
C GLU A 212 -5.56 -15.42 5.11
N THR A 213 -5.24 -14.19 4.71
CA THR A 213 -3.87 -13.74 4.46
C THR A 213 -3.16 -13.17 5.69
N TYR A 214 -3.86 -13.01 6.82
CA TYR A 214 -3.32 -12.36 8.01
C TYR A 214 -2.04 -13.03 8.53
N ASN A 215 -2.07 -14.37 8.62
CA ASN A 215 -0.93 -15.15 9.09
C ASN A 215 0.24 -15.12 8.10
N ASP A 216 -0.03 -15.11 6.80
CA ASP A 216 1.02 -14.94 5.78
C ASP A 216 1.73 -13.58 5.91
N LEU A 217 0.97 -12.54 6.25
CA LEU A 217 1.49 -11.18 6.39
C LEU A 217 2.23 -10.93 7.70
N PHE A 218 1.78 -11.52 8.81
CA PHE A 218 2.25 -11.12 10.15
C PHE A 218 2.69 -12.27 11.06
N GLY A 219 2.39 -13.53 10.69
CA GLY A 219 2.56 -14.71 11.54
C GLY A 219 4.01 -15.07 11.87
N ASP A 220 4.98 -14.49 11.17
CA ASP A 220 6.40 -14.64 11.44
C ASP A 220 6.93 -13.74 12.58
N ASN A 221 6.11 -12.83 13.12
CA ASN A 221 6.43 -12.05 14.31
C ASN A 221 5.47 -12.38 15.46
N ALA A 222 5.92 -13.23 16.40
CA ALA A 222 5.11 -13.68 17.53
C ALA A 222 4.68 -12.54 18.48
N GLU A 223 5.53 -11.53 18.66
CA GLU A 223 5.22 -10.38 19.53
C GLU A 223 4.13 -9.49 18.90
N PHE A 224 4.22 -9.28 17.59
CA PHE A 224 3.19 -8.61 16.81
C PHE A 224 1.86 -9.38 16.89
N MET A 225 1.89 -10.69 16.68
CA MET A 225 0.69 -11.53 16.74
C MET A 225 0.05 -11.54 18.13
N LYS A 226 0.86 -11.44 19.20
CA LYS A 226 0.35 -11.27 20.58
C LYS A 226 -0.29 -9.91 20.80
N SER A 227 0.27 -8.85 20.23
CA SER A 227 -0.22 -7.48 20.37
C SER A 227 -1.45 -7.21 19.52
N TYR A 228 -1.53 -7.85 18.35
CA TYR A 228 -2.55 -7.68 17.32
C TYR A 228 -3.05 -9.04 16.81
N PRO A 229 -3.79 -9.82 17.61
CA PRO A 229 -4.35 -11.07 17.14
C PRO A 229 -5.49 -10.83 16.14
N LEU A 230 -5.65 -11.75 15.18
CA LEU A 230 -6.60 -11.65 14.05
C LEU A 230 -8.02 -11.31 14.51
N ASP A 231 -8.50 -11.94 15.59
CA ASP A 231 -9.87 -11.74 16.09
C ASP A 231 -10.12 -10.35 16.71
N SER A 232 -9.07 -9.54 16.86
CA SER A 232 -9.15 -8.21 17.47
C SER A 232 -8.95 -7.08 16.47
N VAL A 233 -8.62 -7.40 15.22
CA VAL A 233 -8.30 -6.42 14.19
C VAL A 233 -9.31 -6.47 13.05
N LYS A 234 -9.41 -5.36 12.32
CA LYS A 234 -10.31 -5.22 11.18
C LYS A 234 -9.55 -4.65 9.98
N TRP A 235 -10.12 -4.80 8.79
CA TRP A 235 -9.53 -4.32 7.53
C TRP A 235 -9.09 -2.84 7.60
N ASP A 236 -9.91 -1.99 8.22
CA ASP A 236 -9.63 -0.55 8.36
C ASP A 236 -8.29 -0.27 9.09
N TYR A 237 -7.76 -1.23 9.83
CA TYR A 237 -6.49 -1.11 10.56
C TYR A 237 -5.26 -1.51 9.72
N LEU A 238 -5.42 -1.99 8.48
CA LEU A 238 -4.33 -2.57 7.69
C LEU A 238 -3.09 -1.67 7.60
N SER A 239 -3.28 -0.37 7.36
CA SER A 239 -2.16 0.58 7.24
C SER A 239 -1.40 0.75 8.54
N PHE A 240 -2.11 0.78 9.67
CA PHE A 240 -1.53 0.79 11.01
C PHE A 240 -0.79 -0.52 11.32
N LEU A 241 -1.40 -1.66 11.02
CA LEU A 241 -0.82 -2.98 11.26
C LEU A 241 0.50 -3.17 10.51
N ILE A 242 0.56 -2.76 9.24
CA ILE A 242 1.79 -2.82 8.43
C ILE A 242 2.86 -1.86 8.96
N TYR A 243 2.46 -0.67 9.42
CA TYR A 243 3.38 0.27 10.07
C TYR A 243 3.97 -0.32 11.36
N GLU A 244 3.13 -0.82 12.28
CA GLU A 244 3.58 -1.40 13.55
C GLU A 244 4.42 -2.66 13.33
N TYR A 245 4.02 -3.54 12.43
CA TYR A 245 4.81 -4.72 12.07
C TYR A 245 6.20 -4.33 11.57
N THR A 246 6.27 -3.32 10.70
CA THR A 246 7.55 -2.80 10.20
C THR A 246 8.39 -2.17 11.32
N ARG A 247 7.76 -1.44 12.25
CA ARG A 247 8.43 -0.84 13.41
C ARG A 247 9.02 -1.91 14.34
N MET A 248 8.21 -2.88 14.77
CA MET A 248 8.61 -3.95 15.68
C MET A 248 9.73 -4.83 15.08
N ASN A 249 9.69 -5.10 13.77
CA ASN A 249 10.76 -5.85 13.09
C ASN A 249 12.09 -5.08 13.00
N LYS A 250 12.07 -3.74 13.04
CA LYS A 250 13.31 -2.94 13.10
C LYS A 250 13.91 -2.95 14.49
N GLU A 251 13.09 -2.99 15.54
CA GLU A 251 13.53 -2.99 16.93
C GLU A 251 14.12 -4.34 17.38
N THR A 252 13.80 -5.42 16.67
CA THR A 252 14.29 -6.78 16.96
C THR A 252 15.63 -7.09 16.26
N LYS A 253 16.10 -6.24 15.35
CA LYS A 253 17.37 -6.40 14.60
C LYS A 253 18.46 -5.51 15.18
#